data_AF-A0A2R6FFJ7-F1
#
_entry.id   AF-A0A2R6FFJ7-F1
#
_cell.length_a   1.000
_cell.length_b   1.000
_cell.length_c   1.000
_cell.angle_alpha   90.00
_cell.angle_beta   90.00
_cell.angle_gamma   90.00
#
_symmetry.space_group_name_H-M   'P 1'
#
loop_
_entity.id
_entity.type
_entity.pdbx_description
1 polymer ?
#
loop_
_entity_poly.entity_id
_entity_poly.type
_entity_poly.pdbx_seq_one_letter_code
_entity_poly.pdbx_strand_id
1 'polypeptide(L)'
;VLDPDDVRFEPQVGETFAGRAGNTATHLLESEDAASVGITRPEAAFLARPVIDGGAMKLRSTDAVLAPAPGGRVYYAAFGAPIDFADCYAPPAVETLTDRILDAGLDVQFLETKSYLETAGDLADVLTGVRARRKADALVSPALADWVDEADIVVERADDGLTVSR
;
A
#
# COMPACT_ATOMS: atom_id res chain seq x y z
N VAL A 1 -1.05 11.42 18.95
CA VAL A 1 -0.27 10.17 18.90
C VAL A 1 -1.25 9.08 19.25
N LEU A 2 -1.38 8.03 18.43
CA LEU A 2 -2.20 6.86 18.78
C LEU A 2 -1.51 6.14 19.93
N ASP A 3 -2.26 5.73 20.94
CA ASP A 3 -1.74 4.87 21.99
C ASP A 3 -1.46 3.48 21.38
N PRO A 4 -0.23 2.95 21.45
CA PRO A 4 0.05 1.58 20.99
C PRO A 4 -0.84 0.54 21.69
N ASP A 5 -1.32 0.82 22.90
CA ASP A 5 -2.20 -0.07 23.65
C ASP A 5 -3.61 -0.15 23.04
N ASP A 6 -4.01 0.83 22.22
CA ASP A 6 -5.25 0.80 21.43
C ASP A 6 -5.07 0.05 20.08
N VAL A 7 -3.86 -0.41 19.77
CA VAL A 7 -3.53 -1.12 18.52
C VAL A 7 -3.42 -2.61 18.79
N ARG A 8 -4.19 -3.39 18.01
CA ARG A 8 -4.13 -4.85 18.05
C ARG A 8 -2.94 -5.37 17.23
N PHE A 9 -2.03 -6.10 17.88
CA PHE A 9 -0.94 -6.81 17.23
C PHE A 9 -1.18 -8.32 17.32
N GLU A 10 -1.14 -8.99 16.18
CA GLU A 10 -1.34 -10.44 16.12
C GLU A 10 -0.29 -11.12 15.24
N PRO A 11 0.11 -12.36 15.58
CA PRO A 11 0.94 -13.18 14.70
C PRO A 11 0.22 -13.44 13.38
N GLN A 12 0.90 -13.20 12.26
CA GLN A 12 0.39 -13.51 10.94
C GLN A 12 0.59 -15.00 10.61
N VAL A 13 -0.44 -15.67 10.10
CA VAL A 13 -0.42 -17.12 9.79
C VAL A 13 -0.36 -17.35 8.29
N GLY A 14 0.70 -18.01 7.80
CA GLY A 14 0.88 -18.36 6.39
C GLY A 14 2.34 -18.35 5.93
N GLU A 15 2.66 -19.11 4.89
CA GLU A 15 4.03 -19.28 4.40
C GLU A 15 4.49 -18.12 3.50
N THR A 16 3.57 -17.53 2.74
CA THR A 16 3.81 -16.39 1.86
C THR A 16 3.15 -15.12 2.39
N PHE A 17 3.55 -13.94 1.89
CA PHE A 17 2.84 -12.70 2.23
C PHE A 17 1.37 -12.77 1.80
N ALA A 18 1.10 -13.28 0.59
CA ALA A 18 -0.25 -13.48 0.09
C ALA A 18 -1.08 -14.40 0.99
N GLY A 19 -0.52 -15.52 1.45
CA GLY A 19 -1.19 -16.43 2.39
C GLY A 19 -1.47 -15.76 3.74
N ARG A 20 -0.50 -15.01 4.29
CA ARG A 20 -0.69 -14.29 5.55
C ARG A 20 -1.74 -13.20 5.46
N ALA A 21 -1.69 -12.39 4.41
CA ALA A 21 -2.64 -11.31 4.17
C ALA A 21 -4.05 -11.86 3.92
N GLY A 22 -4.16 -12.89 3.08
CA GLY A 22 -5.42 -13.55 2.76
C GLY A 22 -6.06 -14.22 3.97
N ASN A 23 -5.31 -15.03 4.73
CA ASN A 23 -5.83 -15.68 5.94
C ASN A 23 -6.35 -14.64 6.96
N THR A 24 -5.63 -13.54 7.12
CA THR A 24 -6.06 -12.45 8.03
C THR A 24 -7.31 -11.76 7.50
N ALA A 25 -7.35 -11.41 6.21
CA ALA A 25 -8.49 -10.77 5.59
C ALA A 25 -9.76 -11.63 5.65
N THR A 26 -9.65 -12.90 5.29
CA THR A 26 -10.75 -13.86 5.38
C THR A 26 -11.23 -14.02 6.81
N HIS A 27 -10.32 -14.14 7.79
CA HIS A 27 -10.71 -14.23 9.19
C HIS A 27 -11.48 -12.98 9.67
N LEU A 28 -10.97 -11.79 9.36
CA LEU A 28 -11.63 -10.53 9.72
C LEU A 28 -13.03 -10.42 9.10
N LEU A 29 -13.16 -10.73 7.82
CA LEU A 29 -14.41 -10.58 7.08
C LEU A 29 -15.45 -11.65 7.45
N GLU A 30 -15.04 -12.92 7.58
CA GLU A 30 -15.97 -14.04 7.77
C GLU A 30 -16.15 -14.48 9.23
N SER A 31 -15.13 -14.29 10.07
CA SER A 31 -15.16 -14.78 11.47
C SER A 31 -15.34 -13.66 12.50
N GLU A 32 -14.86 -12.45 12.21
CA GLU A 32 -15.01 -11.28 13.10
C GLU A 32 -16.06 -10.27 12.61
N ASP A 33 -16.79 -10.60 11.54
CA ASP A 33 -17.85 -9.75 10.95
C ASP A 33 -17.39 -8.31 10.62
N ALA A 34 -16.12 -8.14 10.29
CA ALA A 34 -15.61 -6.84 9.85
C ALA A 34 -16.29 -6.45 8.53
N ALA A 35 -16.86 -5.25 8.46
CA ALA A 35 -17.54 -4.78 7.25
C ALA A 35 -16.60 -4.63 6.03
N SER A 36 -15.31 -4.43 6.29
CA SER A 36 -14.26 -4.40 5.25
C SER A 36 -12.89 -4.52 5.89
N VAL A 37 -11.90 -4.92 5.09
CA VAL A 37 -10.49 -4.98 5.47
C VAL A 37 -9.64 -4.23 4.46
N GLY A 38 -8.64 -3.49 4.94
CA GLY A 38 -7.61 -2.83 4.13
C GLY A 38 -6.24 -3.44 4.40
N ILE A 39 -5.51 -3.77 3.34
CA ILE A 39 -4.18 -4.37 3.38
C ILE A 39 -3.19 -3.37 2.77
N THR A 40 -2.09 -3.11 3.48
CA THR A 40 -0.96 -2.31 2.99
C THR A 40 0.35 -2.85 3.52
N ARG A 41 1.46 -2.27 3.09
CA ARG A 41 2.80 -2.59 3.57
C ARG A 41 3.62 -1.31 3.80
N PRO A 42 4.67 -1.37 4.65
CA PRO A 42 5.49 -0.19 5.00
C PRO A 42 6.12 0.52 3.80
N GLU A 43 6.31 -0.17 2.67
CA GLU A 43 6.86 0.36 1.43
C GLU A 43 5.97 1.45 0.78
N ALA A 44 4.70 1.54 1.18
CA ALA A 44 3.76 2.58 0.77
C ALA A 44 4.03 3.94 1.45
N ALA A 45 5.18 4.54 1.19
CA ALA A 45 5.72 5.71 1.91
C ALA A 45 4.80 6.95 1.93
N PHE A 46 3.90 7.09 0.95
CA PHE A 46 2.94 8.20 0.85
C PHE A 46 1.48 7.76 1.13
N LEU A 47 1.29 6.60 1.75
CA LEU A 47 -0.01 6.22 2.28
C LEU A 47 -0.37 7.17 3.43
N ALA A 48 -1.55 7.77 3.34
CA ALA A 48 -2.06 8.70 4.33
C ALA A 48 -3.54 8.45 4.54
N ARG A 49 -4.07 8.94 5.65
CA ARG A 49 -5.47 8.78 6.05
C ARG A 49 -6.49 9.08 4.93
N PRO A 50 -6.34 10.13 4.09
CA PRO A 50 -7.27 10.39 3.00
C PRO A 50 -7.40 9.24 1.98
N VAL A 51 -6.34 8.46 1.76
CA VAL A 51 -6.40 7.28 0.88
C VAL A 51 -7.26 6.19 1.50
N ILE A 52 -7.06 5.92 2.79
CA ILE A 52 -7.81 4.91 3.54
C ILE A 52 -9.30 5.29 3.57
N ASP A 53 -9.61 6.55 3.89
CA ASP A 53 -10.99 7.05 3.89
C ASP A 53 -11.61 7.00 2.49
N GLY A 54 -10.84 7.32 1.44
CA GLY A 54 -11.27 7.20 0.05
C GLY A 54 -11.60 5.76 -0.36
N GLY A 55 -10.79 4.79 0.08
CA GLY A 55 -11.06 3.36 -0.10
C GLY A 55 -12.33 2.92 0.62
N ALA A 56 -12.46 3.25 1.91
CA ALA A 56 -13.65 2.94 2.70
C ALA A 56 -14.94 3.58 2.14
N MET A 57 -14.83 4.79 1.58
CA MET A 57 -15.96 5.47 0.94
C MET A 57 -16.41 4.73 -0.33
N LYS A 58 -15.48 4.28 -1.17
CA LYS A 58 -15.78 3.51 -2.39
C LYS A 58 -16.41 2.15 -2.09
N LEU A 59 -15.94 1.46 -1.04
CA LEU A 59 -16.47 0.16 -0.60
C LEU A 59 -17.97 0.17 -0.21
N ARG A 60 -18.59 1.34 -0.07
CA ARG A 60 -20.04 1.45 0.11
C ARG A 60 -20.84 1.10 -1.16
N SER A 61 -20.18 1.09 -2.32
CA SER A 61 -20.80 0.89 -3.64
C SER A 61 -19.99 -0.01 -4.56
N THR A 62 -18.98 -0.71 -4.04
CA THR A 62 -18.14 -1.67 -4.78
C THR A 62 -17.62 -2.69 -3.77
N ASP A 63 -17.27 -3.88 -4.23
CA ASP A 63 -16.83 -4.96 -3.34
C ASP A 63 -15.34 -4.89 -3.00
N ALA A 64 -14.53 -4.32 -3.89
CA ALA A 64 -13.09 -4.19 -3.68
C ALA A 64 -12.53 -2.87 -4.25
N VAL A 65 -11.44 -2.41 -3.65
CA VAL A 65 -10.72 -1.20 -4.08
C VAL A 65 -9.22 -1.46 -4.13
N LEU A 66 -8.60 -1.20 -5.28
CA LEU A 66 -7.15 -1.32 -5.46
C LEU A 66 -6.48 0.03 -5.64
N ALA A 67 -5.33 0.22 -5.01
CA ALA A 67 -4.49 1.41 -5.15
C ALA A 67 -3.17 1.03 -5.83
N PRO A 68 -3.06 1.27 -7.16
CA PRO A 68 -1.92 0.80 -7.94
C PRO A 68 -0.61 1.50 -7.57
N ALA A 69 0.50 0.83 -7.85
CA ALA A 69 1.85 1.40 -7.82
C ALA A 69 2.61 1.04 -9.10
N PRO A 70 3.64 1.81 -9.49
CA PRO A 70 4.46 1.51 -10.66
C PRO A 70 5.01 0.08 -10.65
N GLY A 71 5.22 -0.52 -11.83
CA GLY A 71 5.72 -1.90 -11.94
C GLY A 71 4.66 -2.99 -11.70
N GLY A 72 3.38 -2.66 -11.86
CA GLY A 72 2.27 -3.62 -11.69
C GLY A 72 1.98 -3.96 -10.22
N ARG A 73 2.45 -3.13 -9.29
CA ARG A 73 2.33 -3.35 -7.84
C ARG A 73 1.05 -2.72 -7.29
N VAL A 74 0.73 -2.99 -6.03
CA VAL A 74 -0.39 -2.39 -5.29
C VAL A 74 0.12 -1.94 -3.93
N TYR A 75 -0.07 -0.66 -3.58
CA TYR A 75 0.36 -0.13 -2.28
C TYR A 75 -0.74 -0.23 -1.21
N TYR A 76 -2.00 -0.38 -1.64
CA TYR A 76 -3.15 -0.58 -0.77
C TYR A 76 -4.25 -1.36 -1.51
N ALA A 77 -4.82 -2.37 -0.87
CA ALA A 77 -5.96 -3.13 -1.39
C ALA A 77 -7.00 -3.26 -0.29
N ALA A 78 -8.28 -3.03 -0.60
CA ALA A 78 -9.36 -3.14 0.37
C ALA A 78 -10.50 -3.98 -0.17
N PHE A 79 -11.12 -4.76 0.71
CA PHE A 79 -12.09 -5.79 0.36
C PHE A 79 -13.28 -5.74 1.33
N GLY A 80 -14.49 -5.80 0.80
CA GLY A 80 -15.73 -6.05 1.55
C GLY A 80 -16.11 -7.52 1.60
N ALA A 81 -15.51 -8.36 0.76
CA ALA A 81 -15.70 -9.81 0.71
C ALA A 81 -14.35 -10.51 0.40
N PRO A 82 -14.13 -11.74 0.88
CA PRO A 82 -12.90 -12.48 0.63
C PRO A 82 -12.80 -12.94 -0.83
N ILE A 83 -11.56 -13.14 -1.29
CA ILE A 83 -11.21 -13.67 -2.62
C ILE A 83 -10.16 -14.79 -2.46
N ASP A 84 -9.80 -15.45 -3.56
CA ASP A 84 -8.58 -16.28 -3.57
C ASP A 84 -7.34 -15.38 -3.66
N PHE A 85 -6.62 -15.26 -2.54
CA PHE A 85 -5.42 -14.43 -2.42
C PHE A 85 -4.15 -15.04 -3.01
N ALA A 86 -4.19 -16.27 -3.53
CA ALA A 86 -2.99 -16.94 -4.05
C ALA A 86 -2.27 -16.07 -5.10
N ASP A 87 -0.98 -15.84 -4.86
CA ASP A 87 -0.04 -15.04 -5.67
C ASP A 87 -0.40 -13.56 -5.88
N CYS A 88 -1.44 -13.04 -5.21
CA CYS A 88 -1.99 -11.70 -5.44
C CYS A 88 -1.02 -10.52 -5.22
N TYR A 89 0.09 -10.72 -4.54
CA TYR A 89 1.04 -9.66 -4.19
C TYR A 89 2.41 -9.80 -4.86
N ALA A 90 2.56 -10.77 -5.76
CA ALA A 90 3.69 -10.80 -6.69
C ALA A 90 3.37 -9.97 -7.94
N PRO A 91 4.31 -9.21 -8.53
CA PRO A 91 4.09 -8.55 -9.82
C PRO A 91 3.67 -9.55 -10.92
N PRO A 92 2.62 -9.26 -11.72
CA PRO A 92 1.82 -8.03 -11.79
C PRO A 92 0.60 -8.03 -10.84
N ALA A 93 0.82 -7.75 -9.55
CA ALA A 93 -0.16 -7.81 -8.47
C ALA A 93 -1.49 -7.09 -8.77
N VAL A 94 -1.47 -5.94 -9.43
CA VAL A 94 -2.71 -5.20 -9.76
C VAL A 94 -3.60 -5.97 -10.74
N GLU A 95 -3.01 -6.67 -11.69
CA GLU A 95 -3.71 -7.52 -12.67
C GLU A 95 -4.22 -8.78 -11.97
N THR A 96 -3.34 -9.49 -11.25
CA THR A 96 -3.70 -10.70 -10.52
C THR A 96 -4.83 -10.44 -9.52
N LEU A 97 -4.75 -9.37 -8.73
CA LEU A 97 -5.83 -9.00 -7.79
C LEU A 97 -7.14 -8.71 -8.52
N THR A 98 -7.08 -7.99 -9.65
CA THR A 98 -8.27 -7.68 -10.45
C THR A 98 -8.93 -8.96 -10.93
N ASP A 99 -8.16 -9.88 -11.51
CA ASP A 99 -8.66 -11.17 -11.99
C ASP A 99 -9.30 -11.97 -10.85
N ARG A 100 -8.64 -12.07 -9.69
CA ARG A 100 -9.16 -12.81 -8.52
C ARG A 100 -10.45 -12.21 -7.95
N ILE A 101 -10.59 -10.89 -7.99
CA ILE A 101 -11.84 -10.21 -7.58
C ILE A 101 -12.96 -10.54 -8.57
N LEU A 102 -12.69 -10.43 -9.87
CA LEU A 102 -13.69 -10.71 -10.91
C LEU A 102 -14.09 -12.19 -10.96
N ASP A 103 -13.15 -13.11 -10.75
CA ASP A 103 -13.39 -14.55 -10.66
C ASP A 103 -14.30 -14.90 -9.47
N ALA A 104 -14.27 -14.10 -8.40
CA ALA A 104 -15.18 -14.20 -7.27
C ALA A 104 -16.57 -13.57 -7.54
N GLY A 105 -16.78 -12.97 -8.71
CA GLY A 105 -18.03 -12.31 -9.09
C GLY A 105 -18.24 -10.94 -8.43
N LEU A 106 -17.16 -10.29 -8.00
CA LEU A 106 -17.16 -9.04 -7.26
C LEU A 106 -16.76 -7.85 -8.13
N ASP A 107 -17.22 -6.65 -7.78
CA ASP A 107 -16.87 -5.40 -8.47
C ASP A 107 -15.62 -4.72 -7.87
N VAL A 108 -14.74 -4.22 -8.74
CA VAL A 108 -13.50 -3.53 -8.35
C VAL A 108 -13.45 -2.08 -8.83
N GLN A 109 -12.96 -1.19 -7.96
CA GLN A 109 -12.59 0.18 -8.34
C GLN A 109 -11.13 0.49 -8.01
N PHE A 110 -10.60 1.54 -8.62
CA PHE A 110 -9.22 1.98 -8.42
C PHE A 110 -9.12 3.33 -7.71
N LEU A 111 -8.03 3.50 -6.95
CA LEU A 111 -7.53 4.77 -6.40
C LEU A 111 -6.37 5.30 -7.27
N GLU A 112 -5.88 6.48 -6.94
CA GLU A 112 -4.71 7.08 -7.60
C GLU A 112 -3.45 6.24 -7.38
N THR A 113 -2.64 6.12 -8.44
CA THR A 113 -1.32 5.48 -8.39
C THR A 113 -0.35 6.29 -7.53
N LYS A 114 0.38 5.62 -6.63
CA LYS A 114 1.43 6.25 -5.81
C LYS A 114 2.74 5.45 -5.84
N SER A 115 3.84 6.12 -5.50
CA SER A 115 5.16 5.47 -5.34
C SER A 115 5.12 4.39 -4.27
N TYR A 116 5.91 3.33 -4.49
CA TYR A 116 6.02 2.17 -3.61
C TYR A 116 7.45 1.67 -3.61
N LEU A 117 8.07 1.60 -2.43
CA LEU A 117 9.51 1.44 -2.27
C LEU A 117 9.96 -0.03 -2.33
N GLU A 118 10.54 -0.49 -3.44
CA GLU A 118 11.25 -1.79 -3.47
C GLU A 118 12.61 -1.75 -4.19
N THR A 119 12.84 -0.74 -5.02
CA THR A 119 14.05 -0.59 -5.82
C THR A 119 14.78 0.72 -5.49
N ALA A 120 16.02 0.84 -5.97
CA ALA A 120 16.78 2.08 -5.86
C ALA A 120 16.11 3.27 -6.60
N GLY A 121 15.46 3.00 -7.73
CA GLY A 121 14.66 4.00 -8.45
C GLY A 121 13.46 4.47 -7.63
N ASP A 122 12.73 3.53 -7.01
CA ASP A 122 11.62 3.89 -6.12
C ASP A 122 12.10 4.74 -4.93
N LEU A 123 13.31 4.46 -4.40
CA LEU A 123 13.92 5.26 -3.35
C LEU A 123 14.18 6.69 -3.82
N ALA A 124 14.72 6.88 -5.02
CA ALA A 124 14.92 8.21 -5.60
C ALA A 124 13.60 9.00 -5.68
N ASP A 125 12.53 8.34 -6.13
CA ASP A 125 11.19 8.95 -6.21
C ASP A 125 10.63 9.31 -4.83
N VAL A 126 10.80 8.44 -3.82
CA VAL A 126 10.39 8.73 -2.44
C VAL A 126 11.18 9.89 -1.86
N LEU A 127 12.51 9.89 -1.98
CA LEU A 127 13.39 10.94 -1.44
C LEU A 127 13.07 12.31 -2.05
N THR A 128 12.95 12.39 -3.38
CA THR A 128 12.59 13.63 -4.06
C THR A 128 11.18 14.09 -3.69
N GLY A 129 10.23 13.16 -3.60
CA GLY A 129 8.85 13.44 -3.20
C GLY A 129 8.72 13.93 -1.76
N VAL A 130 9.51 13.41 -0.83
CA VAL A 130 9.55 13.87 0.58
C VAL A 130 10.13 15.27 0.66
N ARG A 131 11.29 15.51 0.04
CA ARG A 131 11.97 16.83 0.02
C ARG A 131 11.07 17.92 -0.58
N ALA A 132 10.41 17.62 -1.70
CA ALA A 132 9.50 18.56 -2.36
C ALA A 132 8.31 18.92 -1.46
N ARG A 133 7.68 17.91 -0.83
CA ARG A 133 6.54 18.13 0.08
C ARG A 133 6.96 18.91 1.33
N ARG A 134 8.09 18.56 1.95
CA ARG A 134 8.62 19.28 3.11
C ARG A 134 8.88 20.75 2.79
N LYS A 135 9.50 21.04 1.64
CA LYS A 135 9.74 22.42 1.17
C LYS A 135 8.44 23.20 0.92
N ALA A 136 7.38 22.52 0.52
CA ALA A 136 6.07 23.11 0.22
C ALA A 136 5.11 23.13 1.42
N ASP A 137 5.53 22.69 2.61
CA ASP A 137 4.67 22.47 3.78
C ASP A 137 3.44 21.58 3.46
N ALA A 138 3.64 20.61 2.56
CA ALA A 138 2.62 19.66 2.16
C ALA A 138 2.64 18.41 3.04
N LEU A 139 1.53 17.65 3.03
CA LEU A 139 1.36 16.45 3.85
C LEU A 139 2.45 15.40 3.57
N VAL A 140 3.28 15.12 4.58
CA VAL A 140 4.26 14.04 4.61
C VAL A 140 4.40 13.53 6.05
N SER A 141 4.77 12.26 6.22
CA SER A 141 5.09 11.74 7.57
C SER A 141 6.30 12.47 8.15
N PRO A 142 6.21 13.07 9.37
CA PRO A 142 7.35 13.73 10.00
C PRO A 142 8.52 12.78 10.21
N ALA A 143 8.28 11.56 10.67
CA ALA A 143 9.33 10.56 10.89
C ALA A 143 10.08 10.19 9.60
N LEU A 144 9.35 10.07 8.48
CA LEU A 144 9.99 9.82 7.18
C LEU A 144 10.77 11.05 6.72
N ALA A 145 10.21 12.23 6.88
CA ALA A 145 10.87 13.47 6.47
C ALA A 145 12.16 13.72 7.25
N ASP A 146 12.16 13.48 8.56
CA ASP A 146 13.34 13.62 9.41
C ASP A 146 14.39 12.57 9.05
N TRP A 147 13.99 11.32 8.83
CA TRP A 147 14.91 10.29 8.33
C TRP A 147 15.55 10.68 7.00
N VAL A 148 14.80 11.28 6.05
CA VAL A 148 15.34 11.72 4.76
C VAL A 148 16.38 12.83 4.91
N ASP A 149 16.23 13.70 5.90
CA ASP A 149 17.20 14.76 6.21
C ASP A 149 18.48 14.19 6.85
N GLU A 150 18.36 13.09 7.59
CA GLU A 150 19.47 12.43 8.28
C GLU A 150 20.21 11.38 7.43
N ALA A 151 19.56 10.81 6.41
CA ALA A 151 20.05 9.63 5.70
C ALA A 151 21.34 9.89 4.87
N ASP A 152 21.68 11.16 4.61
CA ASP A 152 22.82 11.58 3.77
C ASP A 152 22.83 10.87 2.39
N ILE A 153 21.64 10.67 1.82
CA ILE A 153 21.47 10.04 0.50
C ILE A 153 21.30 11.12 -0.56
N VAL A 154 22.15 11.14 -1.56
CA VAL A 154 22.06 12.06 -2.69
C VAL A 154 21.22 11.42 -3.79
N VAL A 155 20.37 12.23 -4.44
CA VAL A 155 19.64 11.82 -5.64
C VAL A 155 20.16 12.63 -6.80
N GLU A 156 20.67 11.96 -7.82
CA GLU A 156 21.27 12.58 -8.99
C GLU A 156 20.56 12.14 -10.27
N ARG A 157 20.54 13.03 -11.25
CA ARG A 157 20.06 12.70 -12.59
C ARG A 157 21.13 11.90 -13.33
N ALA A 158 20.76 10.72 -13.82
CA ALA A 158 21.53 9.92 -14.77
C ALA A 158 20.88 9.96 -16.16
N ASP A 159 21.50 9.31 -17.13
CA ASP A 159 21.01 9.25 -18.51
C ASP A 159 19.68 8.47 -18.62
N ASP A 160 19.48 7.48 -17.76
CA ASP A 160 18.31 6.58 -17.74
C ASP A 160 17.28 6.91 -16.64
N GLY A 161 17.50 7.97 -15.84
CA GLY A 161 16.56 8.39 -14.82
C GLY A 161 17.21 9.03 -13.60
N LEU A 162 16.78 8.60 -12.42
CA LEU A 162 17.33 9.03 -11.15
C LEU A 162 18.16 7.90 -10.53
N THR A 163 19.29 8.27 -9.94
CA THR A 163 20.16 7.36 -9.19
C THR A 163 20.32 7.86 -7.76
N VAL A 164 20.61 6.93 -6.85
CA VAL A 164 20.86 7.20 -5.43
C VAL A 164 22.30 6.85 -5.08
N SER A 165 22.95 7.71 -4.32
CA SER A 165 24.30 7.52 -3.81
C SER A 165 24.40 7.99 -2.35
N ARG A 166 25.45 7.57 -1.66
CA ARG A 166 25.79 7.98 -0.30
C ARG A 166 27.25 8.42 -0.28
#